data_AF-A0A2T7UR20-F1
#
_entry.id   AF-A0A2T7UR20-F1
#
_cell.length_a   1.000
_cell.length_b   1.000
_cell.length_c   1.000
_cell.angle_alpha   90.00
_cell.angle_beta   90.00
_cell.angle_gamma   90.00
#
_symmetry.space_group_name_H-M   'P 1'
#
loop_
_entity.id
_entity.type
_entity.pdbx_description
1 polymer ?
#
loop_
_entity_poly.entity_id
_entity_poly.type
_entity_poly.pdbx_seq_one_letter_code
_entity_poly.pdbx_strand_id
1 'polypeptide(L)'
;MVTPEQALYLAVMRLAVSDLIGGTRDEPGRADLIRKDAIAFFTDSIGPWADMRAEVCEAIDRDPDEVRAAIIETLEGGDLPNLGHVRGQQIEKSRALWRAQKSQNALIEAHRAKHEAKLKSLAKPAPVVASKPTRLPRIVRALPKPAPPPQAKPMPPAPKSSRVKETRRADKPWKCPPRSPEDDFWYGIAPSA
;
A
#
# COMPACT_ATOMS: atom_id res chain seq x y z
N MET A 1 3.50 -22.15 22.38
CA MET A 1 3.35 -20.92 23.20
C MET A 1 3.51 -19.74 22.26
N VAL A 2 2.59 -18.78 22.28
CA VAL A 2 2.69 -17.57 21.45
C VAL A 2 3.68 -16.61 22.10
N THR A 3 4.62 -16.08 21.34
CA THR A 3 5.56 -15.06 21.84
C THR A 3 4.82 -13.72 22.05
N PRO A 4 5.30 -12.82 22.94
CA PRO A 4 4.66 -11.51 23.11
C PRO A 4 4.63 -10.68 21.81
N GLU A 5 5.62 -10.87 20.95
CA GLU A 5 5.70 -10.26 19.62
C GLU A 5 4.63 -10.83 18.67
N GLN A 6 4.50 -12.15 18.59
CA GLN A 6 3.41 -12.79 17.85
C GLN A 6 2.02 -12.35 18.34
N ALA A 7 1.86 -12.17 19.66
CA ALA A 7 0.62 -11.67 20.23
C ALA A 7 0.30 -10.24 19.78
N LEU A 8 1.31 -9.38 19.65
CA LEU A 8 1.15 -8.03 19.10
C LEU A 8 0.71 -8.07 17.64
N TYR A 9 1.38 -8.87 16.80
CA TYR A 9 1.05 -9.00 15.39
C TYR A 9 -0.35 -9.58 15.17
N LEU A 10 -0.74 -10.58 15.96
CA LEU A 10 -2.12 -11.08 15.96
C LEU A 10 -3.13 -10.00 16.36
N ALA A 11 -2.80 -9.14 17.33
CA ALA A 11 -3.66 -8.03 17.71
C ALA A 11 -3.81 -7.00 16.59
N VAL A 12 -2.73 -6.69 15.86
CA VAL A 12 -2.76 -5.80 14.68
C VAL A 12 -3.68 -6.38 13.60
N MET A 13 -3.54 -7.67 13.28
CA MET A 13 -4.40 -8.34 12.30
C MET A 13 -5.87 -8.31 12.70
N ARG A 14 -6.18 -8.60 13.97
CA ARG A 14 -7.55 -8.55 14.50
C ARG A 14 -8.14 -7.15 14.45
N LEU A 15 -7.35 -6.13 14.79
CA LEU A 15 -7.79 -4.75 14.72
C LEU A 15 -8.11 -4.36 13.27
N ALA A 16 -7.21 -4.65 12.33
CA ALA A 16 -7.43 -4.35 10.92
C ALA A 16 -8.70 -5.05 10.37
N VAL A 17 -8.94 -6.31 10.75
CA VAL A 17 -10.18 -7.03 10.38
C VAL A 17 -11.42 -6.40 11.05
N SER A 18 -11.31 -5.97 12.30
CA SER A 18 -12.40 -5.28 13.00
C SER A 18 -12.71 -3.92 12.36
N ASP A 19 -11.69 -3.16 12.00
CA ASP A 19 -11.80 -1.89 11.27
C ASP A 19 -12.46 -2.10 9.91
N LEU A 20 -12.10 -3.20 9.24
CA LEU A 20 -12.70 -3.60 7.98
C LEU A 20 -14.17 -3.97 8.13
N ILE A 21 -14.55 -4.86 9.06
CA ILE A 21 -15.86 -5.56 9.04
C ILE A 21 -16.77 -5.17 10.22
N GLY A 22 -16.21 -4.92 11.40
CA GLY A 22 -16.95 -4.52 12.60
C GLY A 22 -17.32 -3.03 12.60
N GLY A 23 -16.48 -2.21 11.97
CA GLY A 23 -16.57 -0.76 11.99
C GLY A 23 -16.12 -0.17 13.32
N THR A 24 -15.65 1.09 13.27
CA THR A 24 -15.26 1.82 14.47
C THR A 24 -16.43 2.61 15.04
N ARG A 25 -16.36 2.95 16.34
CA ARG A 25 -17.31 3.88 16.98
C ARG A 25 -16.98 5.35 16.71
N ASP A 26 -16.08 5.61 15.77
CA ASP A 26 -15.70 6.97 15.40
C ASP A 26 -16.79 7.68 14.60
N GLU A 27 -16.61 8.99 14.43
CA GLU A 27 -17.35 9.80 13.48
C GLU A 27 -17.37 9.15 12.08
N PRO A 28 -18.50 9.20 11.35
CA PRO A 28 -18.71 8.42 10.14
C PRO A 28 -17.65 8.67 9.05
N GLY A 29 -17.16 9.92 8.91
CA GLY A 29 -16.10 10.23 7.96
C GLY A 29 -14.74 9.61 8.31
N ARG A 30 -14.43 9.49 9.60
CA ARG A 30 -13.19 8.85 10.08
C ARG A 30 -13.29 7.33 9.99
N ALA A 31 -14.45 6.76 10.33
CA ALA A 31 -14.71 5.34 10.19
C ALA A 31 -14.55 4.84 8.74
N ASP A 32 -14.97 5.65 7.76
CA ASP A 32 -14.79 5.30 6.35
C ASP A 32 -13.34 5.42 5.87
N LEU A 33 -12.56 6.37 6.40
CA LEU A 33 -11.12 6.45 6.14
C LEU A 33 -10.39 5.22 6.70
N ILE A 34 -10.66 4.88 7.96
CA ILE A 34 -10.09 3.69 8.61
C ILE A 34 -10.44 2.43 7.81
N ARG A 35 -11.69 2.31 7.33
CA ARG A 35 -12.09 1.18 6.50
C ARG A 35 -11.36 1.14 5.16
N LYS A 36 -11.12 2.29 4.52
CA LYS A 36 -10.33 2.37 3.28
C LYS A 36 -8.89 1.93 3.52
N ASP A 37 -8.27 2.38 4.61
CA ASP A 37 -6.92 1.98 4.99
C ASP A 37 -6.85 0.47 5.26
N ALA A 38 -7.84 -0.09 5.94
CA ALA A 38 -7.93 -1.54 6.16
C ALA A 38 -8.11 -2.31 4.84
N ILE A 39 -8.94 -1.80 3.90
CA ILE A 39 -9.06 -2.41 2.56
C ILE A 39 -7.71 -2.38 1.84
N ALA A 40 -7.01 -1.24 1.83
CA ALA A 40 -5.69 -1.12 1.22
C ALA A 40 -4.68 -2.08 1.86
N PHE A 41 -4.65 -2.15 3.19
CA PHE A 41 -3.82 -3.08 3.96
C PHE A 41 -4.01 -4.54 3.53
N PHE A 42 -5.25 -5.01 3.35
CA PHE A 42 -5.50 -6.40 2.98
C PHE A 42 -5.42 -6.68 1.47
N THR A 43 -5.77 -5.72 0.63
CA THR A 43 -6.01 -6.00 -0.81
C THR A 43 -4.90 -5.51 -1.73
N ASP A 44 -4.09 -4.54 -1.31
CA ASP A 44 -2.98 -4.04 -2.14
C ASP A 44 -1.95 -5.15 -2.33
N SER A 45 -1.56 -5.38 -3.58
CA SER A 45 -0.55 -6.36 -3.96
C SER A 45 0.87 -5.80 -3.91
N ILE A 46 1.03 -4.47 -3.85
CA ILE A 46 2.31 -3.77 -3.84
C ILE A 46 2.25 -2.53 -2.95
N GLY A 47 3.41 -2.09 -2.47
CA GLY A 47 3.57 -0.85 -1.70
C GLY A 47 3.60 -1.07 -0.18
N PRO A 48 3.67 0.01 0.61
CA PRO A 48 3.96 -0.06 2.05
C PRO A 48 2.98 -0.93 2.83
N TRP A 49 1.71 -0.94 2.40
CA TRP A 49 0.67 -1.77 2.99
C TRP A 49 0.88 -3.27 2.72
N ALA A 50 1.28 -3.63 1.51
CA ALA A 50 1.60 -5.00 1.15
C ALA A 50 2.86 -5.47 1.90
N ASP A 51 3.88 -4.61 1.99
CA ASP A 51 5.12 -4.89 2.71
C ASP A 51 4.85 -5.10 4.21
N MET A 52 4.07 -4.21 4.83
CA MET A 52 3.69 -4.34 6.24
C MET A 52 2.85 -5.60 6.49
N ARG A 53 1.92 -5.94 5.59
CA ARG A 53 1.14 -7.18 5.70
C ARG A 53 2.06 -8.41 5.64
N ALA A 54 3.03 -8.43 4.72
CA ALA A 54 4.00 -9.52 4.61
C ALA A 54 4.79 -9.71 5.91
N GLU A 55 5.32 -8.62 6.48
CA GLU A 55 6.04 -8.66 7.76
C GLU A 55 5.18 -9.19 8.90
N VAL A 56 3.95 -8.66 9.03
CA VAL A 56 3.01 -9.07 10.10
C VAL A 56 2.62 -10.55 9.95
N CYS A 57 2.37 -11.02 8.73
CA CYS A 57 1.99 -12.40 8.45
C CYS A 57 3.15 -13.38 8.66
N GLU A 58 4.37 -13.02 8.23
CA GLU A 58 5.57 -13.83 8.46
C GLU A 58 5.84 -14.02 9.96
N ALA A 59 5.71 -12.95 10.75
CA ALA A 59 5.93 -13.02 12.18
C ALA A 59 4.97 -13.96 12.93
N ILE A 60 3.77 -14.20 12.38
CA ILE A 60 2.75 -15.10 12.94
C ILE A 60 2.64 -16.44 12.20
N ASP A 61 3.64 -16.79 11.39
CA ASP A 61 3.70 -18.03 10.60
C ASP A 61 2.48 -18.20 9.68
N ARG A 62 2.09 -17.14 8.97
CA ARG A 62 0.99 -17.13 8.00
C ARG A 62 1.44 -16.64 6.63
N ASP A 63 0.86 -17.20 5.58
CA ASP A 63 1.09 -16.72 4.22
C ASP A 63 0.29 -15.42 3.96
N PRO A 64 0.96 -14.30 3.65
CA PRO A 64 0.27 -13.03 3.38
C PRO A 64 -0.64 -13.08 2.14
N ASP A 65 -0.34 -13.93 1.15
CA ASP A 65 -1.14 -14.07 -0.06
C ASP A 65 -2.41 -14.89 0.19
N GLU A 66 -2.33 -15.94 1.02
CA GLU A 66 -3.52 -16.69 1.46
C GLU A 66 -4.47 -15.79 2.26
N VAL A 67 -3.93 -15.00 3.19
CA VAL A 67 -4.72 -14.05 3.99
C VAL A 67 -5.40 -13.02 3.07
N ARG A 68 -4.65 -12.47 2.11
CA ARG A 68 -5.18 -11.54 1.12
C ARG A 68 -6.29 -12.18 0.29
N ALA A 69 -6.08 -13.39 -0.21
CA ALA A 69 -7.07 -14.10 -1.03
C ALA A 69 -8.37 -14.34 -0.26
N ALA A 70 -8.28 -14.80 0.99
CA ALA A 70 -9.44 -15.03 1.84
C ALA A 70 -10.25 -13.74 2.10
N ILE A 71 -9.56 -12.62 2.39
CA ILE A 71 -10.25 -11.34 2.60
C ILE A 71 -10.90 -10.83 1.31
N ILE A 72 -10.22 -10.98 0.16
CA ILE A 72 -10.80 -10.61 -1.14
C ILE A 72 -12.06 -11.44 -1.41
N GLU A 73 -12.03 -12.74 -1.19
CA GLU A 73 -13.18 -13.63 -1.35
C GLU A 73 -14.38 -13.16 -0.50
N THR A 74 -14.15 -12.85 0.77
CA THR A 74 -15.18 -12.29 1.67
C THR A 74 -15.74 -10.95 1.15
N LEU A 75 -14.87 -10.07 0.64
CA LEU A 75 -15.27 -8.78 0.05
C LEU A 75 -16.00 -8.92 -1.30
N GLU A 76 -15.77 -10.02 -2.03
CA GLU A 76 -16.47 -10.32 -3.28
C GLU A 76 -17.83 -10.98 -3.08
N GLY A 77 -18.15 -11.39 -1.85
CA GLY A 77 -19.46 -11.95 -1.50
C GLY A 77 -19.39 -13.30 -0.79
N GLY A 78 -18.20 -13.87 -0.65
CA GLY A 78 -17.97 -15.10 0.11
C GLY A 78 -18.36 -14.96 1.57
N ASP A 79 -18.50 -16.11 2.24
CA ASP A 79 -18.76 -16.16 3.66
C ASP A 79 -17.60 -15.55 4.44
N LEU A 80 -17.91 -14.92 5.57
CA LEU A 80 -16.87 -14.52 6.49
C LEU A 80 -16.22 -15.81 7.03
N PRO A 81 -14.87 -15.92 7.04
CA PRO A 81 -14.23 -16.82 7.98
C PRO A 81 -14.74 -16.45 9.38
N ASN A 82 -15.00 -17.45 10.23
CA ASN A 82 -15.62 -17.23 11.54
C ASN A 82 -14.68 -16.38 12.43
N LEU A 83 -14.81 -15.05 12.34
CA LEU A 83 -13.91 -14.06 12.95
C LEU A 83 -14.32 -13.73 14.40
N GLY A 84 -15.05 -14.62 15.06
CA GLY A 84 -15.49 -14.45 16.44
C GLY A 84 -16.58 -13.38 16.59
N HIS A 85 -16.51 -12.58 17.66
CA HIS A 85 -17.54 -11.59 18.06
C HIS A 85 -17.73 -10.41 17.08
N VAL A 86 -16.98 -10.36 15.97
CA VAL A 86 -17.17 -9.33 14.93
C VAL A 86 -18.48 -9.64 14.20
N ARG A 87 -19.60 -9.14 14.75
CA ARG A 87 -20.87 -9.14 14.01
C ARG A 87 -20.62 -8.34 12.74
N GLY A 88 -20.68 -8.98 11.58
CA GLY A 88 -20.47 -8.38 10.25
C GLY A 88 -21.51 -7.33 9.85
N GLN A 89 -22.03 -6.54 10.80
CA GLN A 89 -23.06 -5.51 10.59
C GLN A 89 -22.64 -4.44 9.58
N GLN A 90 -21.33 -4.26 9.35
CA GLN A 90 -20.80 -3.26 8.43
C GLN A 90 -20.11 -3.87 7.19
N ILE A 91 -20.15 -5.20 6.99
CA ILE A 91 -19.47 -5.82 5.84
C ILE A 91 -19.96 -5.25 4.50
N GLU A 92 -21.25 -4.95 4.37
CA GLU A 92 -21.80 -4.40 3.13
C GLU A 92 -21.19 -3.03 2.77
N LYS A 93 -20.81 -2.22 3.76
CA LYS A 93 -20.09 -0.97 3.49
C LYS A 93 -18.68 -1.26 2.99
N SER A 94 -18.00 -2.24 3.56
CA SER A 94 -16.67 -2.68 3.11
C SER A 94 -16.72 -3.21 1.69
N ARG A 95 -17.73 -4.02 1.36
CA ARG A 95 -18.01 -4.49 0.00
C ARG A 95 -18.29 -3.33 -0.96
N ALA A 96 -19.09 -2.35 -0.55
CA ALA A 96 -19.37 -1.16 -1.36
C ALA A 96 -18.10 -0.34 -1.65
N LEU A 97 -17.27 -0.09 -0.63
CA LEU A 97 -15.99 0.61 -0.80
C LEU A 97 -15.02 -0.19 -1.68
N TRP A 98 -14.95 -1.52 -1.50
CA TRP A 98 -14.14 -2.39 -2.33
C TRP A 98 -14.54 -2.32 -3.81
N ARG A 99 -15.84 -2.40 -4.12
CA ARG A 99 -16.33 -2.23 -5.50
C ARG A 99 -15.97 -0.87 -6.07
N ALA A 100 -16.09 0.20 -5.26
CA ALA A 100 -15.68 1.54 -5.67
C ALA A 100 -14.18 1.61 -5.96
N GLN A 101 -13.33 1.04 -5.11
CA GLN A 101 -11.88 0.98 -5.31
C GLN A 101 -11.49 0.16 -6.56
N LYS A 102 -12.11 -1.01 -6.76
CA LYS A 102 -11.89 -1.86 -7.96
C LYS A 102 -12.22 -1.10 -9.24
N SER A 103 -13.34 -0.36 -9.26
CA SER A 103 -13.72 0.45 -10.42
C SER A 103 -12.76 1.63 -10.65
N GLN A 104 -12.29 2.31 -9.59
CA GLN A 104 -11.28 3.35 -9.71
C GLN A 104 -9.94 2.81 -10.27
N ASN A 105 -9.49 1.67 -9.76
CA ASN A 105 -8.26 1.03 -10.24
C ASN A 105 -8.38 0.64 -11.72
N ALA A 106 -9.51 0.07 -12.13
CA ALA A 106 -9.77 -0.23 -13.54
C ALA A 106 -9.74 1.02 -14.44
N LEU A 107 -10.24 2.17 -13.96
CA LEU A 107 -10.15 3.43 -14.70
C LEU A 107 -8.70 3.94 -14.82
N ILE A 108 -7.92 3.83 -13.75
CA ILE A 108 -6.49 4.21 -13.74
C ILE A 108 -5.71 3.33 -14.71
N GLU A 109 -5.92 2.03 -14.68
CA GLU A 109 -5.29 1.08 -15.60
C GLU A 109 -5.68 1.33 -17.06
N ALA A 110 -6.97 1.58 -17.33
CA ALA A 110 -7.42 1.95 -18.67
C ALA A 110 -6.77 3.25 -19.16
N HIS A 111 -6.58 4.23 -18.28
CA HIS A 111 -5.88 5.47 -18.62
C HIS A 111 -4.38 5.22 -18.91
N ARG A 112 -3.72 4.40 -18.08
CA ARG A 112 -2.31 4.00 -18.29
C ARG A 112 -2.14 3.26 -19.62
N ALA A 113 -3.02 2.30 -19.92
CA ALA A 113 -3.00 1.55 -21.17
C ALA A 113 -3.18 2.45 -22.40
N LYS A 114 -4.11 3.44 -22.34
CA LYS A 114 -4.27 4.43 -23.41
C LYS A 114 -3.02 5.30 -23.60
N HIS A 115 -2.40 5.73 -22.50
CA HIS A 115 -1.17 6.53 -22.55
C HIS A 115 -0.01 5.72 -23.15
N GLU A 116 0.16 4.47 -22.74
CA GLU A 116 1.19 3.58 -23.27
C GLU A 116 0.97 3.28 -24.76
N ALA A 117 -0.27 3.02 -25.18
CA ALA A 117 -0.61 2.82 -26.59
C ALA A 117 -0.29 4.06 -27.45
N LYS A 118 -0.54 5.27 -26.91
CA LYS A 118 -0.19 6.53 -27.57
C LYS A 118 1.32 6.71 -27.70
N LEU A 119 2.09 6.38 -26.65
CA LEU A 119 3.55 6.43 -26.73
C LEU A 119 4.10 5.41 -27.75
N LYS A 120 3.55 4.20 -27.77
CA LYS A 120 3.93 3.15 -28.74
C LYS A 120 3.57 3.52 -30.17
N SER A 121 2.46 4.21 -30.42
CA SER A 121 2.09 4.66 -31.77
C SER A 121 2.97 5.81 -32.28
N LEU A 122 3.45 6.67 -31.38
CA LEU A 122 4.43 7.73 -31.70
C LEU A 122 5.85 7.19 -31.95
N ALA A 123 6.19 6.05 -31.33
CA ALA A 123 7.48 5.39 -31.52
C ALA A 123 7.59 4.56 -32.82
N LYS A 124 6.50 4.45 -33.60
CA LYS A 124 6.55 3.78 -34.91
C LYS A 124 7.39 4.63 -35.86
N PRO A 125 8.54 4.13 -36.36
CA PRO A 125 9.39 4.92 -37.23
C PRO A 125 8.61 5.29 -38.49
N ALA A 126 8.68 6.57 -38.87
CA ALA A 126 8.10 7.04 -40.13
C ALA A 126 8.60 6.13 -41.26
N PRO A 127 7.74 5.73 -42.22
CA PRO A 127 8.21 5.02 -43.39
C PRO A 127 9.30 5.87 -44.02
N VAL A 128 10.51 5.30 -44.13
CA VAL A 128 11.64 5.93 -44.80
C VAL A 128 11.23 6.09 -46.26
N VAL A 129 10.62 7.23 -46.58
CA VAL A 129 10.42 7.65 -47.97
C VAL A 129 11.84 7.85 -48.49
N ALA A 130 12.28 6.89 -49.30
CA ALA A 130 13.55 6.91 -50.01
C ALA A 130 13.64 8.19 -50.85
N SER A 131 14.09 9.26 -50.22
CA SER A 131 14.30 10.55 -50.84
C SER A 131 15.61 10.43 -51.60
N LYS A 132 15.53 10.49 -52.94
CA LYS A 132 16.69 10.52 -53.82
C LYS A 132 17.70 11.57 -53.32
N PRO A 133 19.01 11.27 -53.27
CA PRO A 133 20.00 12.19 -52.76
C PRO A 133 20.16 13.38 -53.72
N THR A 134 19.51 14.50 -53.40
CA THR A 134 19.82 15.80 -54.01
C THR A 134 21.16 16.26 -53.45
N ARG A 135 22.21 16.18 -54.27
CA ARG A 135 23.53 16.74 -53.96
C ARG A 135 23.42 18.25 -53.76
N LEU A 136 23.57 18.72 -52.53
CA LEU A 136 23.82 20.14 -52.25
C LEU A 136 25.32 20.45 -52.41
N PRO A 137 25.68 21.64 -52.91
CA PRO A 137 27.07 22.05 -53.04
C PRO A 137 27.72 22.25 -51.66
N ARG A 138 28.95 21.77 -51.56
CA ARG A 138 29.81 21.77 -50.39
C ARG A 138 30.20 23.21 -50.02
N ILE A 139 29.53 23.79 -49.02
CA ILE A 139 29.96 25.04 -48.40
C ILE A 139 31.07 24.70 -47.39
N VAL A 140 32.29 25.14 -47.68
CA VAL A 140 33.43 25.07 -46.77
C VAL A 140 33.23 26.15 -45.70
N ARG A 141 32.86 25.74 -44.49
CA ARG A 141 32.69 26.63 -43.34
C ARG A 141 34.01 26.65 -42.56
N ALA A 142 34.64 27.82 -42.49
CA ALA A 142 35.83 28.03 -41.67
C ALA A 142 35.51 27.78 -40.19
N LEU A 143 36.37 27.01 -39.50
CA LEU A 143 36.29 26.79 -38.05
C LEU A 143 36.59 28.10 -37.29
N PRO A 144 35.74 28.55 -36.35
CA PRO A 144 36.12 29.54 -35.38
C PRO A 144 36.97 28.93 -34.24
N LYS A 145 37.94 29.73 -33.77
CA LYS A 145 38.93 29.47 -32.71
C LYS A 145 38.25 29.13 -31.36
N PRO A 146 38.82 28.24 -30.52
CA PRO A 146 38.23 27.87 -29.24
C PRO A 146 38.36 29.01 -28.20
N ALA A 147 37.26 29.25 -27.47
CA ALA A 147 37.20 30.15 -26.32
C ALA A 147 37.67 29.46 -25.02
N PRO A 148 38.19 30.20 -24.02
CA PRO A 148 38.67 29.64 -22.76
C PRO A 148 37.53 29.11 -21.86
N PRO A 149 37.83 28.18 -20.94
CA PRO A 149 36.82 27.47 -20.15
C PRO A 149 36.12 28.37 -19.12
N PRO A 150 34.83 28.11 -18.82
CA PRO A 150 34.06 28.89 -17.86
C PRO A 150 34.51 28.62 -16.42
N GLN A 151 34.64 29.70 -15.65
CA GLN A 151 34.92 29.67 -14.22
C GLN A 151 33.74 29.04 -13.45
N ALA A 152 34.08 28.12 -12.53
CA ALA A 152 33.12 27.42 -11.68
C ALA A 152 32.37 28.40 -10.75
N LYS A 153 31.04 28.25 -10.69
CA LYS A 153 30.20 28.99 -9.74
C LYS A 153 30.40 28.43 -8.31
N PRO A 154 30.36 29.25 -7.25
CA PRO A 154 30.43 28.76 -5.88
C PRO A 154 29.15 28.01 -5.50
N MET A 155 29.33 26.90 -4.79
CA MET A 155 28.28 26.05 -4.25
C MET A 155 27.57 26.73 -3.06
N PRO A 156 26.25 26.62 -2.88
CA PRO A 156 25.56 27.15 -1.71
C PRO A 156 25.83 26.29 -0.45
N PRO A 157 25.87 26.88 0.75
CA PRO A 157 26.12 26.16 1.99
C PRO A 157 24.90 25.35 2.44
N ALA A 158 25.18 24.17 3.03
CA ALA A 158 24.17 23.24 3.54
C ALA A 158 23.32 23.82 4.69
N PRO A 159 22.03 23.49 4.78
CA PRO A 159 21.19 23.90 5.89
C PRO A 159 21.54 23.13 7.18
N LYS A 160 21.61 23.86 8.30
CA LYS A 160 21.90 23.32 9.63
C LYS A 160 20.68 22.54 10.17
N SER A 161 20.92 21.31 10.59
CA SER A 161 19.98 20.46 11.32
C SER A 161 19.55 21.12 12.64
N SER A 162 18.26 21.40 12.79
CA SER A 162 17.66 21.82 14.06
C SER A 162 17.27 20.58 14.87
N ARG A 163 17.90 20.46 16.04
CA ARG A 163 17.69 19.45 17.08
C ARG A 163 16.21 19.38 17.51
N VAL A 164 15.55 18.26 17.28
CA VAL A 164 14.21 17.96 17.79
C VAL A 164 14.28 17.80 19.31
N LYS A 165 13.49 18.59 20.05
CA LYS A 165 13.34 18.47 21.50
C LYS A 165 12.49 17.23 21.81
N GLU A 166 13.12 16.30 22.51
CA GLU A 166 12.53 15.10 23.10
C GLU A 166 11.52 15.50 24.20
N THR A 167 10.23 15.20 23.98
CA THR A 167 9.18 15.40 24.99
C THR A 167 8.98 14.12 25.80
N ARG A 168 8.88 14.32 27.12
CA ARG A 168 8.85 13.35 28.22
C ARG A 168 7.88 12.18 28.03
N ARG A 169 8.34 10.98 28.37
CA ARG A 169 7.55 9.75 28.54
C ARG A 169 6.47 9.95 29.62
N ALA A 170 5.23 9.60 29.28
CA ALA A 170 4.13 9.46 30.24
C ALA A 170 4.14 8.07 30.87
N ASP A 171 3.84 8.01 32.17
CA ASP A 171 3.76 6.80 32.98
C ASP A 171 2.67 5.81 32.50
N LYS A 172 2.95 4.51 32.64
CA LYS A 172 2.17 3.38 32.10
C LYS A 172 0.92 3.07 32.95
N PRO A 173 -0.32 3.05 32.39
CA PRO A 173 -1.49 2.54 33.10
C PRO A 173 -1.92 1.11 32.73
N TRP A 174 -1.25 0.43 31.80
CA TRP A 174 -1.75 -0.81 31.21
C TRP A 174 -1.43 -2.06 32.06
N LYS A 175 -2.29 -2.36 33.05
CA LYS A 175 -2.49 -3.75 33.50
C LYS A 175 -3.52 -4.39 32.56
N CYS A 176 -3.09 -5.39 31.78
CA CYS A 176 -4.00 -6.18 30.96
C CYS A 176 -5.06 -6.86 31.87
N PRO A 177 -6.35 -6.78 31.52
CA PRO A 177 -7.39 -7.50 32.25
C PRO A 177 -7.18 -9.03 32.12
N PRO A 178 -7.66 -9.82 33.10
CA PRO A 178 -7.54 -11.27 33.07
C PRO A 178 -8.25 -11.87 31.85
N ARG A 179 -7.60 -12.89 31.29
CA ARG A 179 -7.94 -13.56 30.04
C ARG A 179 -9.32 -14.23 30.13
N SER A 180 -10.15 -14.05 29.09
CA SER A 180 -11.45 -14.73 28.98
C SER A 180 -11.26 -16.14 28.40
N PRO A 181 -11.96 -17.17 28.91
CA PRO A 181 -11.93 -18.53 28.34
C PRO A 181 -12.47 -18.61 26.90
N GLU A 182 -13.20 -17.59 26.44
CA GLU A 182 -13.65 -17.49 25.04
C GLU A 182 -12.49 -17.23 24.07
N ASP A 183 -11.33 -16.79 24.57
CA ASP A 183 -10.13 -16.57 23.75
C ASP A 183 -9.38 -17.85 23.42
N ASP A 184 -9.63 -18.99 24.10
CA ASP A 184 -8.82 -20.21 23.98
C ASP A 184 -8.97 -20.93 22.63
N PHE A 185 -10.12 -20.74 21.97
CA PHE A 185 -10.35 -21.24 20.61
C PHE A 185 -9.37 -20.64 19.59
N TRP A 186 -8.95 -19.38 19.77
CA TRP A 186 -7.99 -18.72 18.88
C TRP A 186 -6.54 -19.21 19.02
N TYR A 187 -6.25 -19.98 20.07
CA TYR A 187 -4.91 -20.48 20.37
C TYR A 187 -4.78 -21.99 20.15
N GLY A 188 -5.82 -22.67 19.65
CA GLY A 188 -5.82 -24.12 19.46
C GLY A 188 -5.65 -24.92 20.77
N ILE A 189 -5.99 -24.32 21.91
CA ILE A 189 -5.93 -24.97 23.22
C ILE A 189 -7.31 -25.58 23.48
N ALA A 190 -7.39 -26.92 23.49
CA ALA A 190 -8.61 -27.59 23.91
C ALA A 190 -8.94 -27.21 25.36
N PRO A 191 -10.23 -27.01 25.72
CA PRO A 191 -10.60 -26.71 27.09
C PRO A 191 -10.10 -27.85 27.99
N SER A 192 -9.28 -27.53 28.99
CA SER A 192 -8.92 -28.49 30.03
C SER A 192 -10.19 -28.81 30.82
N ALA A 193 -10.65 -30.06 30.70
CA ALA A 193 -11.68 -30.62 31.56
C ALA A 193 -11.24 -30.66 33.03
#